data_AF-A0AA35RS33-F1
#
_entry.id   AF-A0AA35RS33-F1
#
_cell.length_a   1.000
_cell.length_b   1.000
_cell.length_c   1.000
_cell.angle_alpha   90.00
_cell.angle_beta   90.00
_cell.angle_gamma   90.00
#
_symmetry.space_group_name_H-M   'P 1'
#
loop_
_entity.id
_entity.type
_entity.pdbx_description
1 polymer ?
#
loop_
_entity_poly.entity_id
_entity_poly.type
_entity_poly.pdbx_seq_one_letter_code
_entity_poly.pdbx_strand_id
1 'polypeptide(L)'
;MEEAKIVCKDLLSYLEDLPTSVLISLYGYSSACLAVFRELPELSKMYVMRLLFLDQPLSQTVVDSWSNPEAVSYHREAITKLQRLHVYKTSPLPGGQQGVSLHEDFRRNLRILLCGGGTPWALVGHRGGEDKHARDIAFLNDYADKQWELK
;
A
#
# COMPACT_ATOMS: atom_id res chain seq x y z
N MET A 1 -25.21 14.26 -23.66
CA MET A 1 -23.82 14.29 -23.17
C MET A 1 -23.93 14.44 -21.67
N GLU A 2 -23.69 13.36 -20.94
CA GLU A 2 -23.82 13.33 -19.48
C GLU A 2 -22.57 14.00 -18.92
N GLU A 3 -22.74 15.14 -18.24
CA GLU A 3 -21.63 15.83 -17.58
C GLU A 3 -21.06 14.92 -16.50
N ALA A 4 -19.80 14.52 -16.66
CA ALA A 4 -19.11 13.70 -15.69
C ALA A 4 -18.97 14.49 -14.37
N LYS A 5 -19.84 14.19 -13.40
CA LYS A 5 -19.78 14.76 -12.05
C LYS A 5 -18.44 14.39 -11.43
N ILE A 6 -17.59 15.39 -11.18
CA ILE A 6 -16.31 15.18 -10.52
C ILE A 6 -16.59 14.81 -9.06
N VAL A 7 -16.31 13.55 -8.70
CA VAL A 7 -16.41 13.07 -7.33
C VAL A 7 -15.03 13.10 -6.71
N CYS A 8 -14.81 13.98 -5.74
CA CYS A 8 -13.59 13.96 -4.93
C CYS A 8 -13.59 12.72 -4.05
N LYS A 9 -12.63 11.82 -4.26
CA LYS A 9 -12.41 10.62 -3.45
C LYS A 9 -11.05 10.68 -2.79
N ASP A 10 -10.95 10.10 -1.61
CA ASP A 10 -9.64 9.80 -1.03
C ASP A 10 -8.92 8.71 -1.86
N LEU A 11 -7.61 8.57 -1.66
CA LEU A 11 -6.79 7.62 -2.42
C LEU A 11 -7.32 6.18 -2.30
N LEU A 12 -7.62 5.72 -1.09
CA LEU A 12 -8.00 4.33 -0.86
C LEU A 12 -9.36 4.02 -1.48
N SER A 13 -10.32 4.94 -1.35
CA SER A 13 -11.64 4.86 -1.96
C SER A 13 -11.54 4.81 -3.49
N TYR A 14 -10.63 5.58 -4.09
CA TYR A 14 -10.36 5.46 -5.53
C TYR A 14 -9.76 4.09 -5.90
N LEU A 15 -8.79 3.60 -5.14
CA LEU A 15 -8.14 2.32 -5.40
C LEU A 15 -9.11 1.14 -5.28
N GLU A 16 -10.06 1.19 -4.35
CA GLU A 16 -11.08 0.15 -4.18
C GLU A 16 -12.03 0.02 -5.38
N ASP A 17 -12.23 1.10 -6.14
CA ASP A 17 -13.08 1.10 -7.33
C ASP A 17 -12.34 0.58 -8.58
N LEU A 18 -11.02 0.40 -8.50
CA LEU A 18 -10.23 -0.07 -9.64
C LEU A 18 -10.37 -1.58 -9.85
N PRO A 19 -10.25 -2.05 -11.11
CA PRO A 19 -10.21 -3.48 -11.39
C PRO A 19 -9.03 -4.16 -10.68
N THR A 20 -9.24 -5.37 -10.18
CA THR A 20 -8.22 -6.16 -9.49
C THR A 20 -6.93 -6.33 -10.29
N SER A 21 -7.02 -6.47 -11.63
CA SER A 21 -5.85 -6.57 -12.50
C SER A 21 -4.96 -5.33 -12.48
N VAL A 22 -5.57 -4.14 -12.36
CA VAL A 22 -4.86 -2.86 -12.24
C VAL A 22 -4.16 -2.78 -10.90
N LEU A 23 -4.84 -3.17 -9.81
CA LEU A 23 -4.25 -3.19 -8.47
C LEU A 23 -3.07 -4.18 -8.35
N ILE A 24 -3.19 -5.37 -8.94
CA ILE A 24 -2.10 -6.35 -8.98
C ILE A 24 -0.89 -5.76 -9.71
N SER A 25 -1.10 -5.14 -10.87
CA SER A 25 -0.03 -4.47 -11.63
C SER A 25 0.60 -3.32 -10.83
N LEU A 26 -0.23 -2.52 -10.15
CA LEU A 26 0.21 -1.43 -9.29
C LEU A 26 1.12 -1.92 -8.16
N TYR A 27 0.81 -3.07 -7.55
CA TYR A 27 1.63 -3.67 -6.50
C TYR A 27 2.95 -4.25 -6.97
N GLY A 28 3.19 -4.30 -8.28
CA GLY A 28 4.52 -4.55 -8.85
C GLY A 28 5.52 -3.43 -8.55
N TYR A 29 5.05 -2.20 -8.29
CA TYR A 29 5.88 -1.03 -8.02
C TYR A 29 6.03 -0.76 -6.51
N SER A 30 7.26 -0.73 -6.00
CA SER A 30 7.51 -0.53 -4.56
C SER A 30 7.07 0.83 -4.03
N SER A 31 7.15 1.89 -4.84
CA SER A 31 6.66 3.22 -4.47
C SER A 31 5.15 3.23 -4.26
N ALA A 32 4.41 2.53 -5.11
CA ALA A 32 2.96 2.40 -4.97
C ALA A 32 2.59 1.58 -3.71
N CYS A 33 3.30 0.47 -3.44
CA CYS A 33 3.11 -0.29 -2.21
C CYS A 33 3.32 0.57 -0.95
N LEU A 34 4.34 1.42 -0.93
CA LEU A 34 4.58 2.35 0.18
C LEU A 34 3.45 3.38 0.30
N ALA A 35 3.02 3.98 -0.81
CA ALA A 35 1.95 4.97 -0.79
C ALA A 35 0.66 4.37 -0.21
N VAL A 36 0.27 3.18 -0.68
CA VAL A 36 -0.91 2.48 -0.13
C VAL A 36 -0.72 2.17 1.34
N PHE A 37 0.43 1.62 1.75
CA PHE A 37 0.70 1.32 3.15
C PHE A 37 0.60 2.55 4.06
N ARG A 38 1.06 3.73 3.60
CA ARG A 38 1.01 4.98 4.37
C ARG A 38 -0.41 5.48 4.60
N GLU A 39 -1.28 5.33 3.62
CA GLU A 39 -2.68 5.78 3.70
C GLU A 39 -3.59 4.80 4.45
N LEU A 40 -3.14 3.56 4.72
CA LEU A 40 -3.95 2.60 5.46
C LEU A 40 -4.31 3.09 6.88
N PRO A 41 -5.51 2.73 7.39
CA PRO A 41 -5.85 2.92 8.80
C PRO A 41 -4.85 2.21 9.72
N GLU A 42 -4.61 2.76 10.91
CA GLU A 42 -3.57 2.30 11.83
C GLU A 42 -3.69 0.80 12.15
N LEU A 43 -4.92 0.33 12.40
CA LEU A 43 -5.17 -1.07 12.69
C LEU A 43 -4.86 -1.98 11.47
N SER A 44 -5.15 -1.51 10.25
CA SER A 44 -4.81 -2.23 9.01
C SER A 44 -3.30 -2.33 8.82
N LYS A 45 -2.55 -1.26 9.12
CA LYS A 45 -1.08 -1.26 9.09
C LYS A 45 -0.51 -2.30 10.06
N MET A 46 -1.07 -2.39 11.27
CA MET A 46 -0.65 -3.39 12.25
C MET A 46 -0.83 -4.83 11.72
N TYR A 47 -1.98 -5.15 11.11
CA TYR A 47 -2.20 -6.47 10.50
C TYR A 47 -1.19 -6.75 9.39
N VAL A 48 -0.95 -5.79 8.50
CA VAL A 48 0.06 -5.92 7.44
C VAL A 48 1.44 -6.20 8.04
N MET A 49 1.86 -5.44 9.06
CA MET A 49 3.15 -5.61 9.70
C MET A 49 3.31 -6.98 10.39
N ARG A 50 2.25 -7.50 11.03
CA ARG A 50 2.25 -8.86 11.63
C ARG A 50 2.40 -9.96 10.59
N LEU A 51 1.79 -9.79 9.42
CA LEU A 51 1.82 -10.78 8.34
C LEU A 51 3.06 -10.64 7.42
N LEU A 52 3.74 -9.49 7.44
CA LEU A 52 4.80 -9.12 6.50
C LEU A 52 5.91 -10.17 6.39
N PHE A 53 6.32 -10.75 7.51
CA PHE A 53 7.43 -11.70 7.58
C PHE A 53 6.99 -13.17 7.63
N LEU A 54 5.69 -13.47 7.53
CA LEU A 54 5.20 -14.85 7.52
C LEU A 54 5.36 -15.48 6.14
N ASP A 55 6.20 -16.51 6.04
CA ASP A 55 6.43 -17.22 4.78
C ASP A 55 5.31 -18.19 4.40
N GLN A 56 4.48 -18.58 5.37
CA GLN A 56 3.34 -19.46 5.18
C GLN A 56 2.03 -18.75 5.55
N PRO A 57 0.90 -19.10 4.91
CA PRO A 57 -0.39 -18.56 5.29
C PRO A 57 -0.73 -18.88 6.75
N LEU A 58 -1.22 -17.88 7.47
CA LEU A 58 -1.64 -18.00 8.86
C LEU A 58 -3.12 -18.43 8.94
N SER A 59 -3.49 -19.28 9.89
CA SER A 59 -4.92 -19.65 10.07
C SER A 59 -5.77 -18.43 10.43
N GLN A 60 -6.95 -18.30 9.80
CA GLN A 60 -7.91 -17.22 10.05
C GLN A 60 -8.30 -17.13 11.54
N THR A 61 -8.44 -18.27 12.22
CA THR A 61 -8.76 -18.31 13.66
C THR A 61 -7.70 -17.63 14.53
N VAL A 62 -6.42 -17.69 14.12
CA VAL A 62 -5.33 -17.00 14.82
C VAL A 62 -5.39 -15.49 14.57
N VAL A 63 -5.80 -15.07 13.37
CA VAL A 63 -5.98 -13.65 13.05
C VAL A 63 -7.17 -13.07 13.83
N ASP A 64 -8.27 -13.81 13.93
CA ASP A 64 -9.47 -13.41 14.67
C ASP A 64 -9.17 -13.25 16.17
N SER A 65 -8.31 -14.12 16.73
CA SER A 65 -7.91 -14.08 18.15
C SER A 65 -7.01 -12.90 18.51
N TRP A 66 -6.53 -12.12 17.53
CA TRP A 66 -5.80 -10.87 17.80
C TRP A 66 -6.71 -9.73 18.25
N SER A 67 -8.02 -9.87 18.10
CA SER A 67 -9.00 -8.86 18.51
C SER A 67 -9.62 -9.21 19.86
N ASN A 68 -9.82 -8.18 20.70
CA ASN A 68 -10.63 -8.34 21.90
C ASN A 68 -12.12 -8.39 21.51
N PRO A 69 -12.98 -9.09 22.27
CA PRO A 69 -14.42 -9.18 21.99
C PRO A 69 -15.11 -7.81 21.84
N GLU A 70 -14.66 -6.80 22.57
CA GLU A 70 -15.20 -5.43 22.53
C GLU A 70 -14.80 -4.65 21.26
N ALA A 71 -13.76 -5.08 20.54
CA ALA A 71 -13.18 -4.39 19.39
C ALA A 71 -13.33 -5.17 18.06
N VAL A 72 -14.21 -6.17 18.02
CA VAL A 72 -14.42 -7.04 16.85
C VAL A 72 -14.90 -6.25 15.62
N SER A 73 -15.66 -5.16 15.81
CA SER A 73 -16.10 -4.29 14.72
C SER A 73 -14.92 -3.64 14.00
N TYR A 74 -13.98 -3.04 14.74
CA TYR A 74 -12.77 -2.42 14.20
C TYR A 74 -11.87 -3.45 13.51
N HIS A 75 -11.72 -4.63 14.10
CA HIS A 75 -11.01 -5.74 13.47
C HIS A 75 -11.61 -6.08 12.10
N ARG A 76 -12.92 -6.29 12.04
CA ARG A 76 -13.61 -6.62 10.79
C ARG A 76 -13.47 -5.52 9.75
N GLU A 77 -13.57 -4.26 10.15
CA GLU A 77 -13.39 -3.11 9.26
C GLU A 77 -11.97 -3.06 8.67
N ALA A 78 -10.95 -3.24 9.50
CA ALA A 78 -9.55 -3.26 9.05
C ALA A 78 -9.28 -4.40 8.06
N ILE A 79 -9.75 -5.61 8.36
CA ILE A 79 -9.61 -6.75 7.44
C ILE A 79 -10.39 -6.52 6.14
N THR A 80 -11.61 -5.98 6.22
CA THR A 80 -12.42 -5.66 5.05
C THR A 80 -11.73 -4.63 4.16
N LYS A 81 -11.12 -3.60 4.74
CA LYS A 81 -10.34 -2.60 3.99
C LYS A 81 -9.18 -3.24 3.23
N LEU A 82 -8.41 -4.11 3.90
CA LEU A 82 -7.28 -4.81 3.27
C LEU A 82 -7.72 -5.80 2.18
N GLN A 83 -8.89 -6.43 2.34
CA GLN A 83 -9.48 -7.32 1.33
C GLN A 83 -9.95 -6.54 0.10
N ARG A 84 -10.62 -5.40 0.27
CA ARG A 84 -11.08 -4.53 -0.83
C ARG A 84 -9.92 -3.97 -1.65
N LEU A 85 -8.79 -3.71 -1.00
CA LEU A 85 -7.55 -3.31 -1.68
C LEU A 85 -6.78 -4.50 -2.27
N HIS A 86 -7.26 -5.75 -2.16
CA HIS A 86 -6.55 -6.95 -2.61
C HIS A 86 -5.13 -7.13 -2.02
N VAL A 87 -4.86 -6.49 -0.89
CA VAL A 87 -3.61 -6.65 -0.12
C VAL A 87 -3.68 -7.92 0.74
N TYR A 88 -4.86 -8.27 1.25
CA TYR A 88 -5.12 -9.46 2.04
C TYR A 88 -5.73 -10.57 1.17
N LYS A 89 -5.10 -11.74 1.15
CA LYS A 89 -5.55 -12.93 0.39
C LYS A 89 -5.90 -14.06 1.35
N THR A 90 -7.02 -14.72 1.06
CA THR A 90 -7.40 -15.97 1.70
C THR A 90 -7.08 -17.15 0.78
N SER A 91 -6.57 -18.24 1.34
CA SER A 91 -6.27 -19.48 0.62
C SER A 91 -6.67 -20.69 1.48
N PRO A 92 -7.07 -21.82 0.88
CA PRO A 92 -7.37 -23.02 1.66
C PRO A 92 -6.08 -23.59 2.26
N LEU A 93 -6.11 -23.91 3.56
CA LEU A 93 -5.07 -24.65 4.26
C LEU A 93 -5.42 -26.15 4.34
N PRO A 94 -4.42 -27.03 4.52
CA PRO A 94 -4.67 -28.43 4.84
C PRO A 94 -5.58 -28.57 6.06
N GLY A 95 -6.53 -29.51 6.00
CA GLY A 95 -7.52 -29.70 7.07
C GLY A 95 -8.77 -28.82 6.97
N GLY A 96 -9.00 -28.17 5.82
CA GLY A 96 -10.25 -27.43 5.54
C GLY A 96 -10.34 -26.06 6.22
N GLN A 97 -9.25 -25.60 6.83
CA GLN A 97 -9.16 -24.26 7.41
C GLN A 97 -8.87 -23.21 6.34
N GLN A 98 -9.20 -21.95 6.63
CA GLN A 98 -8.80 -20.83 5.79
C GLN A 98 -7.48 -20.25 6.28
N GLY A 99 -6.51 -20.16 5.38
CA GLY A 99 -5.25 -19.47 5.54
C GLY A 99 -5.34 -18.04 5.03
N VAL A 100 -4.48 -17.21 5.60
CA VAL A 100 -4.40 -15.77 5.38
C VAL A 100 -2.97 -15.42 5.04
N SER A 101 -2.79 -14.66 3.97
CA SER A 101 -1.49 -14.13 3.57
C SER A 101 -1.63 -12.77 2.91
N LEU A 102 -0.54 -12.02 2.85
CA LEU A 102 -0.50 -10.80 2.04
C LEU A 102 -0.31 -11.13 0.56
N HIS A 103 -0.75 -10.24 -0.32
CA HIS A 103 -0.41 -10.30 -1.74
C HIS A 103 1.12 -10.39 -1.90
N GLU A 104 1.60 -11.36 -2.67
CA GLU A 104 3.03 -11.68 -2.79
C GLU A 104 3.87 -10.47 -3.21
N ASP A 105 3.50 -9.79 -4.31
CA ASP A 105 4.23 -8.59 -4.75
C ASP A 105 4.19 -7.45 -3.73
N PHE A 106 3.03 -7.17 -3.14
CA PHE A 106 2.90 -6.17 -2.09
C PHE A 106 3.80 -6.49 -0.91
N ARG A 107 3.79 -7.74 -0.42
CA ARG A 107 4.63 -8.22 0.67
C ARG A 107 6.11 -8.09 0.34
N ARG A 108 6.52 -8.58 -0.82
CA ARG A 108 7.92 -8.55 -1.29
C ARG A 108 8.42 -7.12 -1.41
N ASN A 109 7.67 -6.26 -2.09
CA ASN A 109 8.05 -4.87 -2.32
C ASN A 109 8.03 -4.04 -1.03
N LEU A 110 7.08 -4.27 -0.12
CA LEU A 110 7.05 -3.59 1.17
C LEU A 110 8.22 -4.04 2.08
N ARG A 111 8.60 -5.33 2.06
CA ARG A 111 9.82 -5.81 2.76
C ARG A 111 11.08 -5.13 2.23
N ILE A 112 11.24 -5.09 0.90
CA ILE A 112 12.36 -4.41 0.24
C ILE A 112 12.44 -2.95 0.69
N LEU A 113 11.30 -2.28 0.78
CA LEU A 113 11.26 -0.86 1.10
C LEU A 113 11.55 -0.55 2.58
N LEU A 114 11.11 -1.43 3.50
CA LEU A 114 11.33 -1.25 4.94
C LEU A 114 12.69 -1.76 5.42
N CYS A 115 13.18 -2.86 4.85
CA CYS A 115 14.42 -3.51 5.28
C CYS A 115 15.61 -3.23 4.34
N GLY A 116 15.37 -2.53 3.23
CA GLY A 116 16.34 -2.40 2.15
C GLY A 116 16.41 -3.63 1.25
N GLY A 117 17.04 -3.46 0.09
CA GLY A 117 17.18 -4.49 -0.94
C GLY A 117 16.59 -4.07 -2.29
N GLY A 118 16.60 -4.98 -3.25
CA GLY A 118 16.03 -4.77 -4.59
C GLY A 118 16.66 -3.62 -5.37
N THR A 119 16.00 -3.23 -6.46
CA THR A 119 16.38 -2.06 -7.25
C THR A 119 15.90 -0.80 -6.53
N PRO A 120 16.77 0.16 -6.21
CA PRO A 120 16.35 1.33 -5.44
C PRO A 120 15.38 2.19 -6.27
N TRP A 121 14.14 2.31 -5.80
CA TRP A 121 13.08 3.08 -6.47
C TRP A 121 13.39 4.59 -6.51
N ALA A 122 14.01 5.11 -5.45
CA ALA A 122 14.44 6.51 -5.36
C ALA A 122 15.64 6.85 -6.26
N LEU A 123 16.31 5.84 -6.84
CA LEU A 123 17.50 6.02 -7.69
C LEU A 123 17.28 5.57 -9.14
N VAL A 124 16.07 5.16 -9.52
CA VAL A 124 15.75 4.92 -10.94
C VAL A 124 15.76 6.27 -11.66
N GLY A 125 16.92 6.63 -12.20
CA GLY A 125 17.18 7.92 -12.86
C GLY A 125 18.04 8.91 -12.05
N HIS A 126 18.38 8.62 -10.79
CA HIS A 126 19.23 9.47 -9.93
C HIS A 126 20.64 8.90 -9.72
N ARG A 127 21.15 8.14 -10.70
CA ARG A 127 22.61 8.07 -10.91
C ARG A 127 23.02 9.22 -11.85
N GLY A 128 22.68 10.44 -11.46
CA GLY A 128 23.20 11.63 -12.11
C GLY A 128 24.68 11.73 -11.74
N GLY A 129 25.56 11.82 -12.74
CA GLY A 129 26.84 12.49 -12.52
C GLY A 129 26.61 13.94 -12.04
N GLU A 130 27.67 14.65 -11.71
CA GLU A 130 27.58 16.06 -11.29
C GLU A 130 26.69 16.86 -12.26
N ASP A 131 25.50 17.27 -11.77
CA ASP A 131 24.56 18.03 -12.55
C ASP A 131 25.12 19.43 -12.77
N LYS A 132 25.45 19.76 -14.02
CA LYS A 132 25.95 21.08 -14.42
C LYS A 132 24.98 22.21 -14.09
N HIS A 133 23.70 21.89 -13.85
CA HIS A 133 22.65 22.81 -13.49
C HIS A 133 22.03 22.50 -12.12
N ALA A 134 22.80 21.85 -11.22
CA ALA A 134 22.35 21.57 -9.87
C ALA A 134 21.72 22.82 -9.24
N ARG A 135 20.43 22.72 -8.91
CA ARG A 135 19.68 23.77 -8.22
C ARG A 135 19.73 23.49 -6.73
N ASP A 136 19.84 24.55 -5.95
CA ASP A 136 19.76 24.48 -4.51
C ASP A 136 18.31 24.26 -4.05
N ILE A 137 18.16 23.74 -2.84
CA ILE A 137 16.85 23.43 -2.25
C ILE A 137 15.97 24.69 -2.18
N ALA A 138 16.57 25.86 -1.90
CA ALA A 138 15.85 27.12 -1.81
C ALA A 138 15.25 27.54 -3.17
N PHE A 139 16.00 27.39 -4.27
CA PHE A 139 15.48 27.64 -5.62
C PHE A 139 14.31 26.71 -5.97
N LEU A 140 14.42 25.41 -5.64
CA LEU A 140 13.35 24.45 -5.94
C LEU A 140 12.05 24.79 -5.21
N ASN A 141 12.15 25.22 -3.95
CA ASN A 141 10.99 25.65 -3.16
C ASN A 141 10.36 26.93 -3.73
N ASP A 142 11.17 27.98 -3.96
CA ASP A 142 10.68 29.25 -4.52
C ASP A 142 10.05 29.07 -5.91
N TYR A 143 10.61 28.18 -6.74
CA TYR A 143 10.02 27.82 -8.03
C TYR A 143 8.69 27.09 -7.86
N ALA A 144 8.60 26.12 -6.94
CA ALA A 144 7.38 25.37 -6.69
C ALA A 144 6.24 26.29 -6.19
N ASP A 145 6.54 27.18 -5.24
CA ASP A 145 5.56 28.13 -4.69
C ASP A 145 5.03 29.06 -5.79
N LYS A 146 5.93 29.63 -6.59
CA LYS A 146 5.55 30.51 -7.70
C LYS A 146 4.68 29.79 -8.72
N GLN A 147 5.04 28.58 -9.14
CA GLN A 147 4.27 27.86 -10.17
C GLN A 147 2.96 27.27 -9.66
N TRP A 148 2.88 26.91 -8.38
CA TRP A 148 1.68 26.30 -7.80
C TRP A 148 0.55 27.31 -7.60
N GLU A 149 0.87 28.53 -7.16
CA GLU A 149 -0.11 29.60 -6.91
C GLU A 149 -0.50 30.40 -8.17
N LEU A 150 0.24 30.25 -9.26
CA LEU A 150 -0.07 30.85 -10.57
C LEU A 150 -1.13 29.99 -11.31
N LYS A 151 -2.36 29.94 -10.78
CA LYS A 151 -3.56 29.54 -11.54
C LYS A 151 -4.85 30.12 -10.98
#